data_AF-X0XLT3-F1
#
_entry.id   AF-X0XLT3-F1
#
_cell.length_a   1.000
_cell.length_b   1.000
_cell.length_c   1.000
_cell.angle_alpha   90.00
_cell.angle_beta   90.00
_cell.angle_gamma   90.00
#
_symmetry.space_group_name_H-M   'P 1'
#
loop_
_entity.id
_entity.type
_entity.pdbx_description
1 polymer ?
#
loop_
_entity_poly.entity_id
_entity_poly.type
_entity_poly.pdbx_seq_one_letter_code
_entity_poly.pdbx_strand_id
1 'polypeptide(L)'
;FTIGKDRYKDVEPQIQEILFSSERLRAELQKLIDEDIVVYQKVSAAYKMSKETEEDKEARTEAIQAALKTAMSVPLAICRNLFEAMKLSTPLLENGNVNLVSDVGVAAEFIASGFTSALL
;
A
#
# COMPACT_ATOMS: atom_id res chain seq x y z
N PHE A 1 -0.05 -22.82 -5.95
CA PHE A 1 -0.95 -23.51 -6.91
C PHE A 1 -0.37 -23.70 -8.30
N THR A 2 0.62 -22.89 -8.70
CA THR A 2 1.40 -23.07 -9.94
C THR A 2 2.76 -23.73 -9.67
N ILE A 3 3.50 -23.24 -8.67
CA ILE A 3 4.79 -23.80 -8.21
C ILE A 3 4.62 -25.27 -7.76
N GLY A 4 5.60 -26.12 -8.11
CA GLY A 4 5.64 -27.54 -7.73
C GLY A 4 4.70 -28.43 -8.55
N LYS A 5 4.16 -27.93 -9.67
CA LYS A 5 3.30 -28.67 -10.58
C LYS A 5 4.06 -28.98 -11.86
N ASP A 6 4.09 -30.25 -12.27
CA ASP A 6 4.84 -30.71 -13.45
C ASP A 6 4.51 -29.92 -14.73
N ARG A 7 3.23 -29.55 -14.93
CA ARG A 7 2.76 -28.75 -16.06
C ARG A 7 3.38 -27.35 -16.16
N TYR A 8 3.89 -26.79 -15.06
CA TYR A 8 4.33 -25.41 -14.95
C TYR A 8 5.83 -25.27 -14.63
N LYS A 9 6.61 -26.34 -14.77
CA LYS A 9 8.05 -26.33 -14.44
C LYS A 9 8.83 -25.25 -15.16
N ASP A 10 8.51 -25.01 -16.43
CA ASP A 10 9.24 -24.04 -17.27
C ASP A 10 9.04 -22.58 -16.82
N VAL A 11 7.92 -22.28 -16.16
CA VAL A 11 7.57 -20.94 -15.66
C VAL A 11 7.76 -20.81 -14.14
N GLU A 12 8.12 -21.90 -13.46
CA GLU A 12 8.23 -21.94 -12.00
C GLU A 12 9.17 -20.88 -11.41
N PRO A 13 10.37 -20.61 -11.98
CA PRO A 13 11.24 -19.54 -11.49
C PRO A 13 10.57 -18.16 -11.50
N GLN A 14 9.86 -17.83 -12.58
CA GLN A 14 9.14 -16.56 -12.71
C GLN A 14 8.01 -16.45 -11.68
N ILE A 15 7.27 -17.54 -11.44
CA ILE A 15 6.20 -17.54 -10.43
C ILE A 15 6.78 -17.43 -9.01
N GLN A 16 7.96 -17.99 -8.75
CA GLN A 16 8.66 -17.80 -7.47
C GLN A 16 9.07 -16.34 -7.25
N GLU A 17 9.56 -15.65 -8.29
CA GLU A 17 9.87 -14.21 -8.21
C GLU A 17 8.62 -13.36 -7.94
N ILE A 18 7.49 -13.70 -8.58
CA ILE A 18 6.21 -13.05 -8.32
C ILE A 18 5.76 -13.28 -6.87
N LEU A 19 5.87 -14.52 -6.36
CA LEU A 19 5.53 -14.83 -4.98
C LEU A 19 6.41 -14.06 -4.00
N PHE A 20 7.73 -14.02 -4.23
CA PHE A 20 8.63 -13.25 -3.39
C PHE A 20 8.27 -11.75 -3.40
N SER A 21 7.97 -11.20 -4.58
CA SER A 21 7.59 -9.80 -4.73
C SER A 21 6.25 -9.48 -4.06
N SER A 22 5.25 -10.36 -4.18
CA SER A 22 3.94 -10.17 -3.56
C SER A 22 4.02 -10.25 -2.03
N GLU A 23 4.82 -11.17 -1.50
CA GLU A 23 5.07 -11.30 -0.06
C GLU A 23 5.79 -10.07 0.51
N ARG A 24 6.80 -9.55 -0.22
CA ARG A 24 7.47 -8.30 0.15
C ARG A 24 6.47 -7.14 0.18
N LEU A 25 5.68 -6.95 -0.88
CA LEU A 25 4.69 -5.88 -0.97
C LEU A 25 3.63 -5.98 0.13
N ARG A 26 3.18 -7.20 0.45
CA ARG A 26 2.26 -7.45 1.58
C ARG A 26 2.88 -6.99 2.90
N ALA A 27 4.13 -7.33 3.16
CA ALA A 27 4.83 -6.93 4.38
C ALA A 27 4.99 -5.39 4.47
N GLU A 28 5.32 -4.73 3.36
CA GLU A 28 5.41 -3.26 3.32
C GLU A 28 4.05 -2.60 3.55
N LEU A 29 2.98 -3.08 2.90
CA LEU A 29 1.62 -2.60 3.13
C LEU A 29 1.15 -2.80 4.59
N GLN A 30 1.54 -3.90 5.22
CA GLN A 30 1.22 -4.15 6.64
C GLN A 30 1.93 -3.16 7.57
N LYS A 31 3.20 -2.81 7.32
CA LYS A 31 3.92 -1.79 8.10
C LYS A 31 3.24 -0.42 8.02
N LEU A 32 2.68 -0.09 6.87
CA LEU A 32 1.99 1.19 6.66
C LEU A 32 0.74 1.35 7.54
N ILE A 33 0.17 0.26 8.06
CA ILE A 33 -0.94 0.32 9.03
C ILE A 33 -0.47 0.98 10.33
N ASP A 34 0.68 0.56 10.87
CA ASP A 34 1.24 1.12 12.09
C ASP A 34 1.74 2.55 11.86
N GLU A 35 2.33 2.82 10.69
CA GLU A 35 2.77 4.16 10.32
C GLU A 35 1.60 5.15 10.20
N ASP A 36 0.44 4.72 9.68
CA ASP A 36 -0.77 5.54 9.62
C ASP A 36 -1.21 6.00 11.01
N ILE A 37 -1.20 5.08 11.99
CA ILE A 37 -1.51 5.40 13.39
C ILE A 37 -0.54 6.46 13.93
N VAL A 38 0.76 6.31 13.66
CA VAL A 38 1.79 7.24 14.15
C VAL A 38 1.62 8.63 13.55
N VAL A 39 1.40 8.73 12.24
CA VAL A 39 1.24 10.04 11.59
C VAL A 39 -0.09 10.69 11.95
N TYR A 40 -1.16 9.91 12.12
CA TYR A 40 -2.45 10.41 12.60
C TYR A 40 -2.35 11.01 14.00
N GLN A 41 -1.61 10.36 14.91
CA GLN A 41 -1.38 10.88 16.26
C GLN A 41 -0.69 12.26 16.23
N LYS A 42 0.28 12.47 15.32
CA LYS A 42 0.94 13.77 15.14
C LYS A 42 -0.03 14.85 14.68
N VAL A 43 -0.89 14.52 13.70
CA VAL A 43 -1.94 15.43 13.23
C VAL A 43 -2.91 15.76 14.37
N SER A 44 -3.39 14.76 15.10
CA SER A 44 -4.27 14.94 16.26
C SER A 44 -3.65 15.82 17.35
N ALA A 45 -2.36 15.62 17.66
CA ALA A 45 -1.64 16.44 18.63
C ALA A 45 -1.51 17.90 18.17
N ALA A 46 -1.18 18.13 16.89
CA ALA A 46 -1.10 19.48 16.34
C ALA A 46 -2.45 20.23 16.42
N TYR A 47 -3.57 19.53 16.16
CA TYR A 47 -4.89 20.13 16.29
C TYR A 47 -5.27 20.52 17.74
N LYS A 48 -4.68 19.85 18.74
CA LYS A 48 -4.91 20.09 20.18
C LYS A 48 -4.07 21.22 20.78
N MET A 49 -3.13 21.80 20.02
CA MET A 49 -2.32 22.93 20.49
C MET A 49 -3.17 24.15 20.84
N SER A 50 -2.65 25.00 21.73
CA SER A 50 -3.27 26.26 22.17
C SER A 50 -3.58 27.19 20.99
N LYS A 51 -4.54 28.09 21.20
CA LYS A 51 -4.97 29.11 20.23
C LYS A 51 -5.34 30.44 20.90
N GLU A 52 -4.80 30.67 22.10
CA GLU A 52 -5.16 31.82 22.95
C GLU A 52 -4.44 33.10 22.50
N THR A 53 -3.18 33.00 22.08
CA THR A 53 -2.40 34.14 21.55
C THR A 53 -2.22 34.08 20.04
N GLU A 54 -1.74 35.16 19.42
CA GLU A 54 -1.38 35.13 17.99
C GLU A 54 -0.17 34.21 17.73
N GLU A 55 0.82 34.22 18.62
CA GLU A 55 1.97 33.32 18.54
C GLU A 55 1.54 31.84 18.65
N ASP A 56 0.57 31.53 19.52
CA ASP A 56 -0.03 30.20 19.64
C ASP A 56 -0.71 29.77 18.33
N LYS A 57 -1.46 30.68 17.69
CA LYS A 57 -2.15 30.41 16.43
C LYS A 57 -1.17 30.17 15.28
N GLU A 58 -0.09 30.94 15.21
CA GLU A 58 0.97 30.77 14.22
C GLU A 58 1.66 29.41 14.41
N ALA A 59 2.16 29.13 15.61
CA ALA A 59 2.82 27.86 15.93
C ALA A 59 1.93 26.64 15.68
N ARG A 60 0.64 26.74 16.05
CA ARG A 60 -0.36 25.70 15.77
C ARG A 60 -0.55 25.47 14.28
N THR A 61 -0.63 26.54 13.48
CA THR A 61 -0.82 26.43 12.03
C THR A 61 0.38 25.75 11.37
N GLU A 62 1.60 26.12 11.76
CA GLU A 62 2.82 25.48 11.27
C GLU A 62 2.87 24.00 11.64
N ALA A 63 2.55 23.66 12.88
CA ALA A 63 2.53 22.27 13.35
C ALA A 63 1.51 21.41 12.58
N ILE A 64 0.31 21.95 12.33
CA ILE A 64 -0.71 21.25 11.53
C ILE A 64 -0.20 21.02 10.11
N GLN A 65 0.37 22.03 9.46
CA GLN A 65 0.89 21.90 8.09
C GLN A 65 2.03 20.88 8.01
N ALA A 66 2.95 20.88 8.97
CA ALA A 66 4.03 19.90 9.03
C ALA A 66 3.51 18.47 9.27
N ALA A 67 2.54 18.31 10.16
CA ALA A 67 1.93 17.03 10.46
C ALA A 67 1.15 16.48 9.25
N LEU A 68 0.37 17.31 8.54
CA LEU A 68 -0.35 16.91 7.33
C LEU A 68 0.60 16.50 6.20
N LYS A 69 1.68 17.27 5.96
CA LYS A 69 2.71 16.89 4.98
C LYS A 69 3.32 15.53 5.29
N THR A 70 3.58 15.26 6.56
CA THR A 70 4.08 13.94 7.01
C THR A 70 3.02 12.86 6.83
N ALA A 71 1.76 13.15 7.17
CA ALA A 71 0.66 12.19 7.06
C ALA A 71 0.41 11.77 5.60
N MET A 72 0.59 12.66 4.62
CA MET A 72 0.50 12.31 3.20
C MET A 72 1.54 11.29 2.72
N SER A 73 2.61 11.04 3.47
CA SER A 73 3.63 10.06 3.07
C SER A 73 3.10 8.62 3.07
N VAL A 74 2.20 8.28 3.99
CA VAL A 74 1.60 6.96 4.14
C VAL A 74 0.68 6.61 2.96
N PRO A 75 -0.37 7.39 2.62
CA PRO A 75 -1.22 7.11 1.46
C PRO A 75 -0.43 7.06 0.16
N LEU A 76 0.58 7.93 -0.02
CA LEU A 76 1.45 7.89 -1.19
C LEU A 76 2.25 6.57 -1.27
N ALA A 77 2.75 6.07 -0.14
CA ALA A 77 3.42 4.78 -0.08
C ALA A 77 2.47 3.62 -0.36
N ILE A 78 1.22 3.66 0.13
CA ILE A 78 0.20 2.66 -0.17
C ILE A 78 -0.07 2.63 -1.68
N CYS A 79 -0.34 3.79 -2.30
CA CYS A 79 -0.57 3.90 -3.75
C CYS A 79 0.59 3.31 -4.56
N ARG A 80 1.85 3.61 -4.19
CA ARG A 80 3.03 3.06 -4.86
C ARG A 80 3.11 1.54 -4.74
N ASN A 81 2.93 0.99 -3.54
CA ASN A 81 3.00 -0.46 -3.32
C ASN A 81 1.87 -1.20 -4.05
N LEU A 82 0.64 -0.65 -4.05
CA LEU A 82 -0.49 -1.23 -4.77
C LEU A 82 -0.30 -1.15 -6.30
N PHE A 83 0.30 -0.08 -6.81
CA PHE A 83 0.66 0.01 -8.22
C PHE A 83 1.68 -1.07 -8.62
N GLU A 84 2.71 -1.30 -7.81
CA GLU A 84 3.66 -2.40 -8.05
C GLU A 84 3.00 -3.78 -7.94
N ALA A 85 2.06 -3.96 -6.99
CA ALA A 85 1.30 -5.20 -6.86
C ALA A 85 0.45 -5.49 -8.11
N MET A 86 -0.17 -4.45 -8.69
CA MET A 86 -0.98 -4.59 -9.91
C MET A 86 -0.17 -5.15 -11.08
N LYS A 87 1.11 -4.78 -11.20
CA LYS A 87 1.99 -5.26 -12.28
C LYS A 87 2.26 -6.76 -12.21
N LEU A 88 2.05 -7.39 -11.05
CA LEU A 88 2.21 -8.84 -10.89
C LEU A 88 1.06 -9.64 -11.51
N SER A 89 -0.09 -9.01 -11.76
CA SER A 89 -1.30 -9.67 -12.26
C SER A 89 -1.13 -10.17 -13.71
N THR A 90 -0.57 -9.35 -14.60
CA THR A 90 -0.36 -9.72 -16.01
C THR A 90 0.47 -11.00 -16.19
N PRO A 91 1.69 -11.11 -15.63
CA PRO A 91 2.47 -12.34 -15.81
C PRO A 91 1.84 -13.55 -15.11
N LEU A 92 1.04 -13.35 -14.05
CA LEU A 92 0.24 -14.43 -13.44
C LEU A 92 -0.89 -14.92 -14.35
N LEU A 93 -1.53 -14.03 -15.12
CA LEU A 93 -2.56 -14.43 -16.09
C LEU A 93 -1.97 -15.20 -17.27
N GLU A 94 -0.78 -14.80 -17.72
CA GLU A 94 -0.10 -15.41 -18.87
C GLU A 94 0.51 -16.77 -18.53
N ASN A 95 1.14 -16.90 -17.36
CA ASN A 95 1.99 -18.04 -17.01
C ASN A 95 1.47 -18.85 -15.81
N GLY A 96 0.47 -18.34 -15.10
CA GLY A 96 -0.06 -18.95 -13.90
C GLY A 96 -0.97 -20.15 -14.15
N ASN A 97 -1.51 -20.69 -13.05
CA ASN A 97 -2.51 -21.73 -13.12
C ASN A 97 -3.81 -21.17 -13.70
N VAL A 98 -4.20 -21.66 -14.87
CA VAL A 98 -5.40 -21.22 -15.61
C VAL A 98 -6.70 -21.34 -14.79
N ASN A 99 -6.74 -22.24 -13.80
CA ASN A 99 -7.89 -22.41 -12.92
C ASN A 99 -8.01 -21.28 -11.87
N LEU A 100 -7.02 -20.40 -11.76
CA LEU A 100 -6.97 -19.29 -10.80
C LEU A 100 -7.08 -17.91 -11.46
N VAL A 101 -7.49 -17.84 -12.73
CA VAL A 101 -7.70 -16.55 -13.42
C VAL A 101 -8.71 -15.68 -12.68
N SER A 102 -9.77 -16.28 -12.12
CA SER A 102 -10.74 -15.56 -11.29
C SER A 102 -10.12 -14.98 -10.01
N ASP A 103 -9.21 -15.70 -9.35
CA ASP A 103 -8.53 -15.22 -8.14
C ASP A 103 -7.61 -14.05 -8.46
N VAL A 104 -6.92 -14.09 -9.61
CA VAL A 104 -6.12 -12.96 -10.10
C VAL A 104 -7.01 -11.75 -10.40
N GLY A 105 -8.19 -11.96 -10.98
CA GLY A 105 -9.19 -10.91 -11.19
C GLY A 105 -9.66 -10.26 -9.88
N VAL A 106 -10.01 -11.07 -8.88
CA VAL A 106 -10.41 -10.57 -7.55
C VAL A 106 -9.27 -9.79 -6.88
N ALA A 107 -8.03 -10.28 -7.00
CA ALA A 107 -6.86 -9.57 -6.48
C ALA A 107 -6.69 -8.19 -7.14
N ALA A 108 -6.88 -8.09 -8.46
CA ALA A 108 -6.83 -6.82 -9.18
C ALA A 108 -7.90 -5.83 -8.69
N GLU A 109 -9.13 -6.29 -8.46
CA GLU A 109 -10.21 -5.44 -7.91
C GLU A 109 -9.89 -4.91 -6.51
N PHE A 110 -9.33 -5.75 -5.64
CA PHE A 110 -8.89 -5.31 -4.31
C PHE A 110 -7.76 -4.29 -4.38
N ILE A 111 -6.78 -4.52 -5.25
CA ILE A 111 -5.66 -3.58 -5.46
C ILE A 111 -6.18 -2.24 -5.98
N ALA A 112 -7.07 -2.24 -6.97
CA ALA A 112 -7.65 -1.03 -7.54
C ALA A 112 -8.51 -0.25 -6.52
N SER A 113 -9.31 -0.97 -5.73
CA SER A 113 -10.12 -0.38 -4.67
C SER A 113 -9.23 0.23 -3.57
N GLY A 114 -8.19 -0.49 -3.13
CA GLY A 114 -7.23 0.01 -2.16
C GLY A 114 -6.48 1.24 -2.67
N PHE A 115 -6.09 1.25 -3.95
CA PHE A 115 -5.39 2.39 -4.54
C PHE A 115 -6.29 3.63 -4.56
N THR A 116 -7.53 3.47 -5.01
CA THR A 116 -8.52 4.55 -5.00
C THR A 116 -8.77 5.05 -3.57
N SER A 117 -8.89 4.14 -2.60
CA SER A 117 -9.11 4.50 -1.20
C SER A 117 -7.93 5.25 -0.58
N ALA A 118 -6.69 4.94 -0.97
CA ALA A 118 -5.51 5.63 -0.46
C ALA A 118 -5.27 6.98 -1.16
N LEU A 119 -5.84 7.17 -2.35
CA LEU A 119 -5.75 8.42 -3.12
C LEU A 119 -6.68 9.52 -2.58
N LEU A 120 -7.84 9.13 -2.01
CA LEU A 120 -8.89 10.03 -1.52
C LEU A 120 -8.63 10.51 -0.09
#